data_AF-A0A2K3YJA2-F1
#
_entry.id   AF-A0A2K3YJA2-F1
#
_cell.length_a   1.000
_cell.length_b   1.000
_cell.length_c   1.000
_cell.angle_alpha   90.00
_cell.angle_beta   90.00
_cell.angle_gamma   90.00
#
_symmetry.space_group_name_H-M   'P 1'
#
loop_
_entity.id
_entity.type
_entity.pdbx_description
1 polymer ?
#
loop_
_entity_poly.entity_id
_entity_poly.type
_entity_poly.pdbx_seq_one_letter_code
_entity_poly.pdbx_strand_id
1 'polypeptide(L)'
;ITIDKHYLERHPKKTIHNENVLNKLKDDENTINILVPIQYKKYEKKIIRNYLEELKLLRYLEKSDDVPDEGHRVNIIWVKKGERFFTYHSEIGDVKNTIVNPIAIVELGYTNALNFEKYYSMTYAFESHLDDPYETIRKDLKKYQLDGAIPSVRAVYDTKIDNIKVLQKEIYKYTGLALLTSITFILTTLTFIQIYFKSYQFQIFLKRSLGYSYWSIHKWMLLFLVMLHVLMGALLLTSHNMIAISVFASITLIEALSVAFTFMKLNRENVNLVLKGKKDD
;
A
#
# COMPACT_ATOMS: atom_id res chain seq x y z
N ILE A 1 8.33 -12.81 15.50
CA ILE A 1 6.87 -13.05 15.61
C ILE A 1 6.63 -14.01 16.75
N THR A 2 5.43 -14.02 17.34
CA THR A 2 5.04 -14.98 18.36
C THR A 2 3.85 -15.77 17.82
N ILE A 3 3.91 -17.10 17.96
CA ILE A 3 2.87 -18.04 17.54
C ILE A 3 2.62 -19.02 18.67
N ASP A 4 1.45 -19.64 18.71
CA ASP A 4 1.14 -20.67 19.70
C ASP A 4 1.20 -22.08 19.08
N LYS A 5 0.95 -23.09 19.90
CA LYS A 5 0.87 -24.49 19.46
C LYS A 5 -0.24 -24.72 18.44
N HIS A 6 -1.43 -24.14 18.63
CA HIS A 6 -2.57 -24.29 17.72
C HIS A 6 -2.28 -23.71 16.33
N TYR A 7 -1.53 -22.62 16.25
CA TYR A 7 -1.04 -22.08 14.99
C TYR A 7 -0.22 -23.13 14.23
N LEU A 8 0.69 -23.84 14.90
CA LEU A 8 1.53 -24.87 14.28
C LEU A 8 0.74 -26.13 13.90
N GLU A 9 -0.35 -26.44 14.60
CA GLU A 9 -1.30 -27.50 14.23
C GLU A 9 -2.05 -27.15 12.94
N ARG A 10 -2.50 -25.90 12.81
CA ARG A 10 -3.20 -25.39 11.61
C ARG A 10 -2.27 -25.12 10.43
N HIS A 11 -1.04 -24.67 10.71
CA HIS A 11 -0.04 -24.30 9.71
C HIS A 11 1.24 -25.12 9.91
N PRO A 12 1.24 -26.44 9.59
CA PRO A 12 2.35 -27.33 9.90
C PRO A 12 3.68 -26.82 9.35
N LYS A 13 4.69 -26.79 10.23
CA LYS A 13 6.07 -26.43 9.88
C LYS A 13 7.00 -27.62 9.96
N LYS A 14 8.03 -27.60 9.11
CA LYS A 14 9.03 -28.65 9.04
C LYS A 14 10.42 -28.12 9.39
N THR A 15 11.20 -28.95 10.06
CA THR A 15 12.62 -28.68 10.31
C THR A 15 13.42 -28.77 9.01
N ILE A 16 14.71 -28.40 9.07
CA ILE A 16 15.65 -28.66 7.97
C ILE A 16 15.74 -30.15 7.59
N HIS A 17 15.43 -31.07 8.52
CA HIS A 17 15.40 -32.51 8.32
C HIS A 17 14.02 -33.05 7.91
N ASN A 18 13.09 -32.17 7.55
CA ASN A 18 11.73 -32.51 7.10
C ASN A 18 10.83 -33.16 8.18
N GLU A 19 11.22 -33.08 9.45
CA GLU A 19 10.43 -33.53 10.59
C GLU A 19 9.41 -32.44 10.99
N ASN A 20 8.28 -32.82 11.59
CA ASN A 20 7.32 -31.85 12.12
C ASN A 20 7.96 -31.08 13.29
N VAL A 21 7.89 -29.75 13.25
CA VAL A 21 8.38 -28.86 14.30
C VAL A 21 7.72 -29.15 15.65
N LEU A 22 6.42 -29.51 15.66
CA LEU A 22 5.69 -29.85 16.89
C LEU A 22 6.40 -30.94 17.71
N ASN A 23 7.05 -31.90 17.05
CA ASN A 23 7.75 -33.01 17.70
C ASN A 23 9.11 -32.61 18.29
N LYS A 24 9.58 -31.39 18.04
CA LYS A 24 10.87 -30.86 18.55
C LYS A 24 10.68 -29.78 19.61
N LEU A 25 9.44 -29.41 19.92
CA LEU A 25 9.14 -28.49 21.00
C LEU A 25 9.53 -29.12 22.34
N LYS A 26 10.03 -28.27 23.24
CA LYS A 26 10.33 -28.61 24.63
C LYS A 26 9.23 -28.03 25.50
N ASP A 27 8.49 -28.91 26.15
CA ASP A 27 7.33 -28.56 26.97
C ASP A 27 7.78 -28.38 28.42
N ASP A 28 8.49 -27.29 28.68
CA ASP A 28 8.97 -26.92 30.00
C ASP A 28 9.00 -25.39 30.18
N GLU A 29 8.66 -24.91 31.37
CA GLU A 29 8.54 -23.48 31.68
C GLU A 29 9.87 -22.72 31.60
N ASN A 30 10.99 -23.43 31.71
CA ASN A 30 12.33 -22.87 31.71
C ASN A 30 12.97 -22.84 30.31
N THR A 31 12.24 -23.22 29.27
CA THR A 31 12.74 -23.24 27.89
C THR A 31 11.90 -22.41 26.95
N ILE A 32 12.53 -21.43 26.30
CA ILE A 32 11.90 -20.72 25.18
C ILE A 32 12.14 -21.48 23.87
N ASN A 33 11.06 -21.85 23.20
CA ASN A 33 11.10 -22.51 21.90
C ASN A 33 11.10 -21.46 20.79
N ILE A 34 12.13 -21.48 19.93
CA ILE A 34 12.20 -20.57 18.77
C ILE A 34 12.44 -21.32 17.46
N LEU A 35 11.71 -20.92 16.42
CA LEU A 35 11.93 -21.37 15.05
C LEU A 35 12.82 -20.37 14.34
N VAL A 36 13.98 -20.84 13.88
CA VAL A 36 14.99 -19.97 13.28
C VAL A 36 15.31 -20.44 11.86
N PRO A 37 15.13 -19.58 10.84
CA PRO A 37 15.57 -19.89 9.48
C PRO A 37 17.07 -20.19 9.42
N ILE A 38 17.43 -21.26 8.73
CA ILE A 38 18.81 -21.77 8.66
C ILE A 38 19.84 -20.73 8.21
N GLN A 39 19.42 -19.73 7.42
CA GLN A 39 20.28 -18.62 6.99
C GLN A 39 20.83 -17.77 8.15
N TYR A 40 20.19 -17.81 9.32
CA TYR A 40 20.64 -17.10 10.53
C TYR A 40 21.52 -17.95 11.44
N LYS A 41 21.89 -19.17 11.05
CA LYS A 41 22.76 -20.05 11.86
C LYS A 41 24.11 -19.42 12.21
N LYS A 42 24.65 -18.56 11.34
CA LYS A 42 25.85 -17.76 11.64
C LYS A 42 25.72 -16.83 12.86
N TYR A 43 24.50 -16.51 13.29
CA TYR A 43 24.21 -15.64 14.43
C TYR A 43 23.72 -16.43 15.67
N GLU A 44 23.84 -17.76 15.67
CA GLU A 44 23.30 -18.64 16.72
C GLU A 44 23.64 -18.17 18.14
N LYS A 45 24.92 -17.88 18.43
CA LYS A 45 25.33 -17.39 19.75
C LYS A 45 24.62 -16.09 20.17
N LYS A 46 24.44 -15.16 19.23
CA LYS A 46 23.75 -13.88 19.48
C LYS A 46 22.26 -14.09 19.69
N ILE A 47 21.65 -14.96 18.89
CA ILE A 47 20.23 -15.34 19.01
C ILE A 47 19.99 -15.97 20.37
N ILE A 48 20.77 -16.99 20.76
CA ILE A 48 20.67 -17.64 22.06
C ILE A 48 20.76 -16.62 23.19
N ARG A 49 21.79 -15.75 23.17
CA ARG A 49 21.96 -14.74 24.22
C ARG A 49 20.74 -13.82 24.34
N ASN A 50 20.27 -13.26 23.23
CA ASN A 50 19.15 -12.33 23.24
C ASN A 50 17.84 -12.97 23.77
N TYR A 51 17.52 -14.19 23.33
CA TYR A 51 16.30 -14.88 23.78
C TYR A 51 16.42 -15.43 25.21
N LEU A 52 17.64 -15.74 25.66
CA LEU A 52 17.88 -16.09 27.06
C LEU A 52 17.69 -14.86 27.98
N GLU A 53 18.18 -13.69 27.57
CA GLU A 53 17.94 -12.43 28.29
C GLU A 53 16.45 -12.08 28.33
N GLU A 54 15.73 -12.25 27.22
CA GLU A 54 14.27 -12.07 27.17
C GLU A 54 13.55 -13.03 28.13
N LEU A 55 13.90 -14.32 28.14
CA LEU A 55 13.30 -15.30 29.04
C LEU A 55 13.59 -14.95 30.51
N LYS A 56 14.83 -14.56 30.84
CA LYS A 56 15.19 -14.12 32.19
C LYS A 56 14.39 -12.90 32.64
N LEU A 57 14.20 -11.92 31.75
CA LEU A 57 13.37 -10.75 32.05
C LEU A 57 11.92 -11.15 32.35
N LEU A 58 11.36 -12.04 31.54
CA LEU A 58 10.00 -12.54 31.75
C LEU A 58 9.89 -13.26 33.11
N ARG A 59 10.82 -14.15 33.44
CA ARG A 59 10.80 -14.87 34.73
C ARG A 59 11.11 -14.01 35.94
N TYR A 60 11.94 -12.98 35.78
CA TYR A 60 12.23 -12.03 36.86
C TYR A 60 10.97 -11.30 37.35
N LEU A 61 10.09 -10.90 36.42
CA LEU A 61 8.81 -10.25 36.74
C LEU A 61 7.81 -11.18 37.47
N GLU A 62 8.10 -12.49 37.53
CA GLU A 62 7.21 -13.50 38.12
C GLU A 62 7.61 -13.89 39.55
N LYS A 63 8.85 -13.57 39.99
CA LYS A 63 9.39 -14.04 41.27
C LYS A 63 9.23 -12.98 42.36
N SER A 64 8.59 -13.36 43.47
CA SER A 64 8.88 -12.76 44.78
C SER A 64 10.25 -13.26 45.24
N ASP A 65 11.07 -12.37 45.81
CA ASP A 65 12.52 -12.39 46.12
C ASP A 65 13.33 -13.68 46.43
N ASP A 66 12.80 -14.91 46.36
CA ASP A 66 13.42 -16.11 46.97
C ASP A 66 13.61 -17.35 46.06
N VAL A 67 13.54 -17.23 44.72
CA VAL A 67 13.72 -18.41 43.84
C VAL A 67 15.01 -18.32 43.00
N PRO A 68 15.96 -19.28 43.12
CA PRO A 68 17.27 -19.25 42.48
C PRO A 68 17.22 -19.13 40.94
N ASP A 69 18.32 -18.68 40.31
CA ASP A 69 18.48 -18.54 38.85
C ASP A 69 18.29 -19.92 38.20
N GLU A 70 17.08 -20.16 37.70
CA GLU A 70 16.68 -21.43 37.12
C GLU A 70 17.44 -21.67 35.81
N GLY A 71 17.65 -22.94 35.45
CA GLY A 71 18.42 -23.35 34.30
C GLY A 71 17.75 -23.04 32.97
N HIS A 72 17.48 -21.76 32.71
CA HIS A 72 16.85 -21.18 31.52
C HIS A 72 17.57 -21.62 30.25
N ARG A 73 16.81 -22.06 29.25
CA ARG A 73 17.34 -22.60 28.00
C ARG A 73 16.62 -21.99 26.81
N VAL A 74 17.32 -21.96 25.67
CA VAL A 74 16.75 -21.62 24.37
C VAL A 74 16.77 -22.88 23.53
N ASN A 75 15.59 -23.40 23.17
CA ASN A 75 15.46 -24.50 22.22
C ASN A 75 15.33 -23.93 20.80
N ILE A 76 16.42 -24.00 20.03
CA ILE A 76 16.43 -23.56 18.63
C ILE A 76 16.01 -24.71 17.72
N ILE A 77 14.91 -24.53 17.01
CA ILE A 77 14.45 -25.44 15.96
C ILE A 77 14.74 -24.79 14.61
N TRP A 78 15.69 -25.38 13.88
CA TRP A 78 16.09 -24.87 12.58
C TRP A 78 15.05 -25.20 11.50
N VAL A 79 14.55 -24.17 10.82
CA VAL A 79 13.63 -24.29 9.69
C VAL A 79 14.32 -23.91 8.37
N LYS A 80 13.76 -24.37 7.25
CA LYS A 80 14.33 -24.14 5.91
C LYS A 80 14.34 -22.65 5.56
N LYS A 81 15.29 -22.25 4.70
CA LYS A 81 15.30 -20.90 4.11
C LYS A 81 14.09 -20.74 3.19
N GLY A 82 13.47 -19.57 3.22
CA GLY A 82 12.28 -19.23 2.44
C GLY A 82 10.97 -19.65 3.10
N GLU A 83 11.01 -20.16 4.34
CA GLU A 83 9.81 -20.56 5.07
C GLU A 83 8.89 -19.36 5.31
N ARG A 84 7.59 -19.56 5.10
CA ARG A 84 6.58 -18.50 5.11
C ARG A 84 5.58 -18.72 6.22
N PHE A 85 5.39 -17.74 7.08
CA PHE A 85 4.45 -17.79 8.19
C PHE A 85 3.22 -16.98 7.82
N PHE A 86 2.05 -17.62 7.80
CA PHE A 86 0.79 -16.92 7.63
C PHE A 86 0.57 -15.94 8.79
N THR A 87 0.09 -14.74 8.51
CA THR A 87 -0.31 -13.74 9.51
C THR A 87 -1.76 -13.35 9.30
N TYR A 88 -2.49 -13.21 10.42
CA TYR A 88 -3.85 -12.69 10.44
C TYR A 88 -3.87 -11.15 10.47
N HIS A 89 -2.72 -10.51 10.62
CA HIS A 89 -2.61 -9.05 10.58
C HIS A 89 -2.68 -8.54 9.13
N SER A 90 -3.56 -7.59 8.88
CA SER A 90 -3.85 -7.02 7.55
C SER A 90 -2.69 -6.21 6.93
N GLU A 91 -1.67 -5.83 7.71
CA GLU A 91 -0.68 -4.82 7.33
C GLU A 91 0.77 -5.33 7.28
N ILE A 92 1.08 -6.42 7.99
CA ILE A 92 2.46 -6.90 8.18
C ILE A 92 2.82 -8.00 7.16
N GLY A 93 1.82 -8.67 6.58
CA GLY A 93 2.02 -9.73 5.61
C GLY A 93 2.25 -9.20 4.20
N ASP A 94 2.88 -10.03 3.36
CA ASP A 94 2.93 -9.75 1.93
C ASP A 94 1.58 -10.01 1.22
N VAL A 95 1.56 -10.00 -0.12
CA VAL A 95 0.34 -10.21 -0.92
C VAL A 95 -0.39 -11.53 -0.60
N LYS A 96 0.29 -12.52 0.01
CA LYS A 96 -0.30 -13.79 0.46
C LYS A 96 -0.57 -13.82 1.96
N ASN A 97 -0.52 -12.68 2.65
CA ASN A 97 -0.55 -12.56 4.11
C ASN A 97 0.52 -13.41 4.78
N THR A 98 1.74 -13.40 4.26
CA THR A 98 2.83 -14.18 4.85
C THR A 98 4.04 -13.33 5.19
N ILE A 99 4.72 -13.72 6.26
CA ILE A 99 6.00 -13.18 6.69
C ILE A 99 7.07 -14.19 6.32
N VAL A 100 8.07 -13.75 5.57
CA VAL A 100 9.12 -14.62 5.01
C VAL A 100 10.34 -14.62 5.93
N ASN A 101 10.85 -15.81 6.27
CA ASN A 101 12.01 -15.99 7.15
C ASN A 101 11.95 -15.22 8.50
N PRO A 102 10.83 -15.22 9.24
CA PRO A 102 10.84 -14.67 10.59
C PRO A 102 11.60 -15.59 11.56
N ILE A 103 12.12 -15.02 12.65
CA ILE A 103 12.34 -15.80 13.86
C ILE A 103 11.00 -15.83 14.62
N ALA A 104 10.49 -17.02 14.90
CA ALA A 104 9.20 -17.22 15.55
C ALA A 104 9.39 -17.80 16.95
N ILE A 105 8.86 -17.12 17.97
CA ILE A 105 8.73 -17.65 19.33
C ILE A 105 7.48 -18.53 19.36
N VAL A 106 7.61 -19.75 19.88
CA VAL A 106 6.47 -20.67 20.09
C VAL A 106 6.06 -20.60 21.55
N GLU A 107 4.94 -19.93 21.81
CA GLU A 107 4.30 -19.83 23.13
C GLU A 107 3.52 -21.11 23.43
N LEU A 108 3.80 -21.71 24.59
CA LEU A 108 3.17 -22.96 25.06
C LEU A 108 2.21 -22.74 26.23
N GLY A 109 2.09 -21.50 26.73
CA GLY A 109 1.16 -21.15 27.81
C GLY A 109 1.81 -21.11 29.20
N TYR A 110 3.15 -21.13 29.28
CA TYR A 110 3.89 -21.03 30.55
C TYR A 110 4.19 -19.57 30.96
N THR A 111 3.73 -18.59 30.21
CA THR A 111 3.91 -17.17 30.54
C THR A 111 2.95 -16.76 31.65
N ASN A 112 3.44 -16.08 32.70
CA ASN A 112 2.60 -15.57 33.79
C ASN A 112 1.69 -14.42 33.31
N ALA A 113 0.50 -14.31 33.91
CA ALA A 113 -0.47 -13.24 33.72
C ALA A 113 0.15 -11.82 33.74
N LEU A 114 1.12 -11.55 34.61
CA LEU A 114 1.81 -10.25 34.72
C LEU A 114 2.61 -9.90 33.46
N ASN A 115 3.15 -10.91 32.78
CA ASN A 115 3.84 -10.77 31.52
C ASN A 115 2.89 -10.60 30.33
N PHE A 116 1.57 -10.59 30.57
CA PHE A 116 0.58 -10.22 29.57
C PHE A 116 0.34 -8.72 29.42
N GLU A 117 1.04 -7.86 30.17
CA GLU A 117 0.94 -6.42 29.94
C GLU A 117 1.35 -6.02 28.51
N LYS A 118 2.48 -6.55 28.02
CA LYS A 118 2.89 -6.40 26.61
C LYS A 118 1.86 -6.99 25.63
N TYR A 119 1.12 -8.00 26.07
CA TYR A 119 0.13 -8.72 25.29
C TYR A 119 -1.25 -8.03 25.27
N TYR A 120 -1.59 -7.17 26.24
CA TYR A 120 -2.82 -6.35 26.19
C TYR A 120 -2.80 -5.32 25.05
N SER A 121 -1.62 -4.97 24.55
CA SER A 121 -1.46 -4.14 23.35
C SER A 121 -1.47 -4.92 22.02
N MET A 122 -1.54 -6.26 22.09
CA MET A 122 -1.44 -7.14 20.92
C MET A 122 -2.81 -7.62 20.44
N THR A 123 -2.88 -7.93 19.15
CA THR A 123 -4.06 -8.55 18.55
C THR A 123 -3.96 -10.06 18.62
N TYR A 124 -5.00 -10.71 19.15
CA TYR A 124 -5.15 -12.15 19.15
C TYR A 124 -6.14 -12.60 18.08
N ALA A 125 -5.86 -13.74 17.46
CA ALA A 125 -6.75 -14.35 16.49
C ALA A 125 -7.30 -15.65 17.08
N PHE A 126 -8.61 -15.81 16.99
CA PHE A 126 -9.30 -17.05 17.33
C PHE A 126 -10.31 -17.38 16.23
N GLU A 127 -10.77 -18.63 16.21
CA GLU A 127 -11.80 -19.06 15.28
C GLU A 127 -13.19 -18.78 15.85
N SER A 128 -14.05 -18.21 15.01
CA SER A 128 -15.46 -18.00 15.31
C SER A 128 -16.28 -18.46 14.11
N HIS A 129 -17.43 -19.05 14.40
CA HIS A 129 -18.44 -19.42 13.42
C HIS A 129 -19.73 -18.58 13.57
N LEU A 130 -19.65 -17.48 14.31
CA LEU A 130 -20.76 -16.55 14.53
C LEU A 130 -20.55 -15.28 13.71
N ASP A 131 -21.65 -14.63 13.33
CA ASP A 131 -21.61 -13.34 12.63
C ASP A 131 -20.95 -12.25 13.51
N ASP A 132 -21.24 -12.27 14.81
CA ASP A 132 -20.51 -11.47 15.81
C ASP A 132 -19.44 -12.35 16.49
N PRO A 133 -18.15 -12.20 16.12
CA PRO A 133 -17.08 -13.00 16.71
C PRO A 133 -16.88 -12.73 18.21
N TYR A 134 -17.35 -11.59 18.75
CA TYR A 134 -17.28 -11.32 20.19
C TYR A 134 -18.10 -12.33 21.00
N GLU A 135 -19.25 -12.78 20.47
CA GLU A 135 -20.14 -13.71 21.16
C GLU A 135 -19.50 -15.09 21.39
N THR A 136 -18.48 -15.47 20.59
CA THR A 136 -17.74 -16.73 20.78
C THR A 136 -16.98 -16.76 22.12
N ILE A 137 -16.43 -15.64 22.55
CA ILE A 137 -15.62 -15.55 23.78
C ILE A 137 -16.39 -14.94 24.95
N ARG A 138 -17.55 -14.30 24.69
CA ARG A 138 -18.32 -13.55 25.70
C ARG A 138 -18.69 -14.36 26.92
N LYS A 139 -19.05 -15.64 26.75
CA LYS A 139 -19.42 -16.53 27.87
C LYS A 139 -18.25 -16.72 28.83
N ASP A 140 -17.05 -16.96 28.30
CA ASP A 140 -15.85 -17.14 29.11
C ASP A 140 -15.40 -15.83 29.74
N LEU A 141 -15.46 -14.71 29.00
CA LEU A 141 -15.18 -13.39 29.56
C LEU A 141 -16.07 -13.08 30.78
N LYS A 142 -17.38 -13.34 30.69
CA LYS A 142 -18.29 -13.16 31.83
C LYS A 142 -17.96 -14.08 33.00
N LYS A 143 -17.60 -15.34 32.73
CA LYS A 143 -17.20 -16.31 33.77
C LYS A 143 -16.01 -15.80 34.58
N TYR A 144 -15.07 -15.11 33.94
CA TYR A 144 -13.87 -14.57 34.57
C TYR A 144 -13.96 -13.08 34.93
N GLN A 145 -15.14 -12.45 34.81
CA GLN A 145 -15.35 -11.01 35.09
C GLN A 145 -14.46 -10.09 34.25
N LEU A 146 -14.24 -10.47 32.98
CA LEU A 146 -13.46 -9.74 31.99
C LEU A 146 -14.35 -9.13 30.90
N ASP A 147 -15.66 -9.04 31.13
CA ASP A 147 -16.56 -8.40 30.18
C ASP A 147 -16.26 -6.90 30.08
N GLY A 148 -16.02 -6.43 28.86
CA GLY A 148 -15.56 -5.05 28.60
C GLY A 148 -14.05 -4.84 28.65
N ALA A 149 -13.25 -5.84 29.06
CA ALA A 149 -11.79 -5.76 29.01
C ALA A 149 -11.24 -5.82 27.57
N ILE A 150 -11.99 -6.45 26.65
CA ILE A 150 -11.64 -6.52 25.24
C ILE A 150 -12.35 -5.39 24.49
N PRO A 151 -11.61 -4.38 24.00
CA PRO A 151 -12.21 -3.17 23.43
C PRO A 151 -12.88 -3.41 22.08
N SER A 152 -12.39 -4.38 21.31
CA SER A 152 -12.98 -4.72 20.01
C SER A 152 -12.60 -6.13 19.58
N VAL A 153 -13.54 -6.80 18.94
CA VAL A 153 -13.31 -8.02 18.17
C VAL A 153 -13.83 -7.76 16.77
N ARG A 154 -13.02 -8.05 15.75
CA ARG A 154 -13.36 -7.84 14.34
C ARG A 154 -13.01 -9.07 13.54
N ALA A 155 -13.83 -9.38 12.54
CA ALA A 155 -13.47 -10.42 11.59
C ALA A 155 -12.27 -9.97 10.73
N VAL A 156 -11.30 -10.87 10.57
CA VAL A 156 -10.10 -10.62 9.77
C VAL A 156 -10.46 -10.31 8.31
N TYR A 157 -11.50 -10.96 7.79
CA TYR A 157 -11.97 -10.75 6.41
C TYR A 157 -12.63 -9.39 6.21
N ASP A 158 -13.43 -8.93 7.17
CA ASP A 158 -14.10 -7.63 7.10
C ASP A 158 -13.09 -6.49 7.03
N THR A 159 -11.99 -6.59 7.79
CA THR A 159 -10.92 -5.58 7.75
C THR A 159 -10.32 -5.45 6.34
N LYS A 160 -10.13 -6.57 5.62
CA LYS A 160 -9.68 -6.53 4.23
C LYS A 160 -10.72 -5.98 3.28
N ILE A 161 -11.98 -6.33 3.48
CA ILE A 161 -13.10 -5.81 2.68
C ILE A 161 -13.20 -4.30 2.85
N ASP A 162 -13.04 -3.79 4.07
CA ASP A 162 -13.07 -2.36 4.36
C ASP A 162 -11.89 -1.63 3.71
N ASN A 163 -10.68 -2.21 3.76
CA ASN A 163 -9.55 -1.67 3.00
C ASN A 163 -9.84 -1.62 1.49
N ILE A 164 -10.49 -2.65 0.93
CA ILE A 164 -10.90 -2.66 -0.48
C ILE A 164 -11.93 -1.56 -0.76
N LYS A 165 -12.94 -1.37 0.10
CA LYS A 165 -13.94 -0.31 -0.06
C LYS A 165 -13.31 1.08 0.01
N VAL A 166 -12.35 1.30 0.90
CA VAL A 166 -11.59 2.55 0.99
C VAL A 166 -10.84 2.80 -0.32
N LEU A 167 -10.11 1.82 -0.83
CA LEU A 167 -9.40 1.92 -2.11
C LEU A 167 -10.36 2.17 -3.29
N GLN A 168 -11.52 1.52 -3.31
CA GLN A 168 -12.55 1.76 -4.33
C GLN A 168 -13.05 3.21 -4.29
N LYS A 169 -13.32 3.75 -3.09
CA LYS A 169 -13.74 5.15 -2.92
C LYS A 169 -12.66 6.12 -3.40
N GLU A 170 -11.39 5.83 -3.11
CA GLU A 170 -10.27 6.62 -3.61
C GLU A 170 -10.17 6.57 -5.14
N ILE A 171 -10.35 5.40 -5.76
CA ILE A 171 -10.39 5.26 -7.23
C ILE A 171 -11.47 6.17 -7.83
N TYR A 172 -12.69 6.16 -7.28
CA TYR A 172 -13.76 7.03 -7.78
C TYR A 172 -13.42 8.52 -7.61
N LYS A 173 -12.89 8.91 -6.46
CA LYS A 173 -12.48 10.30 -6.17
C LYS A 173 -11.41 10.77 -7.16
N TYR A 174 -10.33 10.02 -7.33
CA TYR A 174 -9.22 10.41 -8.19
C TYR A 174 -9.57 10.33 -9.67
N THR A 175 -10.44 9.40 -10.08
CA THR A 175 -10.97 9.36 -11.45
C THR A 175 -11.82 10.61 -11.75
N GLY A 176 -12.69 11.01 -10.83
CA GLY A 176 -13.47 12.24 -10.95
C GLY A 176 -12.60 13.49 -11.05
N LEU A 177 -11.56 13.57 -10.21
CA LEU A 177 -10.60 14.67 -10.25
C LEU A 177 -9.84 14.72 -11.60
N ALA A 178 -9.37 13.59 -12.09
CA ALA A 178 -8.66 13.51 -13.36
C ALA A 178 -9.54 13.95 -14.55
N LEU A 179 -10.82 13.57 -14.57
CA LEU A 179 -11.77 14.00 -15.60
C LEU A 179 -12.00 15.52 -15.56
N LEU A 180 -12.23 16.08 -14.37
CA LEU A 180 -12.44 17.52 -14.19
C LEU A 180 -11.22 18.33 -14.64
N THR A 181 -10.02 17.91 -14.24
CA THR A 181 -8.76 18.54 -14.66
C THR A 181 -8.57 18.45 -16.18
N SER A 182 -8.87 17.30 -16.79
CA SER A 182 -8.75 17.12 -18.24
C SER A 182 -9.68 18.05 -19.03
N ILE A 183 -10.94 18.16 -18.60
CA ILE A 183 -11.91 19.10 -19.22
C ILE A 183 -11.41 20.55 -19.08
N THR A 184 -10.93 20.92 -17.89
CA THR A 184 -10.44 22.27 -17.60
C THR A 184 -9.22 22.59 -18.46
N PHE A 185 -8.32 21.63 -18.63
CA PHE A 185 -7.13 21.75 -19.47
C PHE A 185 -7.50 21.98 -20.93
N ILE A 186 -8.37 21.15 -21.51
CA ILE A 186 -8.86 21.31 -22.89
C ILE A 186 -9.50 22.69 -23.07
N LEU A 187 -10.40 23.10 -22.17
CA LEU A 187 -11.05 24.42 -22.25
C LEU A 187 -10.04 25.56 -22.22
N THR A 188 -9.05 25.48 -21.32
CA THR A 188 -8.00 26.49 -21.19
C THR A 188 -7.17 26.58 -22.47
N THR A 189 -6.77 25.44 -23.05
CA THR A 189 -6.05 25.39 -24.32
C THR A 189 -6.86 26.03 -25.45
N LEU A 190 -8.16 25.71 -25.55
CA LEU A 190 -9.03 26.29 -26.57
C LEU A 190 -9.21 27.80 -26.41
N THR A 191 -9.40 28.29 -25.18
CA THR A 191 -9.47 29.73 -24.88
C THR A 191 -8.16 30.43 -25.21
N PHE A 192 -7.01 29.83 -24.88
CA PHE A 192 -5.70 30.37 -25.23
C PHE A 192 -5.53 30.51 -26.74
N ILE A 193 -6.00 29.53 -27.53
CA ILE A 193 -5.98 29.59 -29.00
C ILE A 193 -6.87 30.73 -29.52
N GLN A 194 -8.07 30.90 -28.97
CA GLN A 194 -8.97 32.00 -29.34
C GLN A 194 -8.34 33.36 -29.06
N ILE A 195 -7.74 33.54 -27.87
CA ILE A 195 -7.04 34.76 -27.49
C ILE A 195 -5.90 35.04 -28.47
N TYR A 196 -5.10 34.03 -28.82
CA TYR A 196 -4.03 34.17 -29.80
C TYR A 196 -4.56 34.69 -31.15
N PHE A 197 -5.61 34.08 -31.70
CA PHE A 197 -6.16 34.50 -33.00
C PHE A 197 -6.75 35.91 -32.95
N LYS A 198 -7.35 36.31 -31.83
CA LYS A 198 -7.87 37.68 -31.64
C LYS A 198 -6.75 38.70 -31.49
N SER A 199 -5.77 38.44 -30.63
CA SER A 199 -4.65 39.36 -30.36
C SER A 199 -3.76 39.59 -31.59
N TYR A 200 -3.58 38.56 -32.43
CA TYR A 200 -2.70 38.62 -33.59
C TYR A 200 -3.46 38.66 -34.93
N GLN A 201 -4.76 38.96 -34.90
CA GLN A 201 -5.66 38.87 -36.05
C GLN A 201 -5.10 39.56 -37.31
N PHE A 202 -4.73 40.84 -37.19
CA PHE A 202 -4.19 41.64 -38.30
C PHE A 202 -2.82 41.15 -38.77
N GLN A 203 -1.93 40.78 -37.85
CA GLN A 203 -0.59 40.27 -38.21
C GLN A 203 -0.68 38.95 -38.97
N ILE A 204 -1.57 38.05 -38.54
CA ILE A 204 -1.85 36.78 -39.22
C ILE A 204 -2.37 37.05 -40.64
N PHE A 205 -3.34 37.96 -40.78
CA PHE A 205 -3.90 38.34 -42.08
C PHE A 205 -2.85 38.94 -43.02
N LEU A 206 -2.02 39.87 -42.53
CA LEU A 206 -0.99 40.52 -43.33
C LEU A 206 0.04 39.51 -43.83
N LYS A 207 0.59 38.67 -42.93
CA LYS A 207 1.54 37.61 -43.32
C LYS A 207 0.94 36.67 -44.34
N ARG A 208 -0.33 36.29 -44.18
CA ARG A 208 -1.00 35.41 -45.13
C ARG A 208 -1.20 36.07 -46.50
N SER A 209 -1.54 37.35 -46.53
CA SER A 209 -1.69 38.13 -47.77
C SER A 209 -0.35 38.30 -48.50
N LEU A 210 0.75 38.36 -47.76
CA LEU A 210 2.12 38.36 -48.28
C LEU A 210 2.63 36.97 -48.71
N GLY A 211 1.78 35.94 -48.68
CA GLY A 211 2.12 34.59 -49.16
C GLY A 211 2.87 33.70 -48.16
N TYR A 212 2.96 34.09 -46.87
CA TYR A 212 3.60 33.24 -45.86
C TYR A 212 2.80 31.94 -45.67
N SER A 213 3.51 30.83 -45.52
CA SER A 213 2.91 29.53 -45.26
C SER A 213 2.30 29.45 -43.85
N TYR A 214 1.30 28.58 -43.68
CA TYR A 214 0.63 28.34 -42.39
C TYR A 214 1.63 28.04 -41.26
N TRP A 215 2.61 27.17 -41.52
CA TRP A 215 3.64 26.82 -40.56
C TRP A 215 4.48 28.05 -40.16
N SER A 216 4.87 28.90 -41.12
CA SER A 216 5.66 30.09 -40.82
C SER A 216 4.93 31.09 -39.93
N ILE A 217 3.59 31.12 -39.98
CA ILE A 217 2.77 32.03 -39.18
C ILE A 217 2.62 31.51 -37.74
N HIS A 218 2.38 30.21 -37.57
CA HIS A 218 1.95 29.63 -36.28
C HIS A 218 3.00 28.80 -35.54
N LYS A 219 4.17 28.53 -36.13
CA LYS A 219 5.19 27.60 -35.56
C LYS A 219 5.53 27.84 -34.09
N TRP A 220 5.64 29.10 -33.64
CA TRP A 220 6.03 29.41 -32.26
C TRP A 220 4.94 29.07 -31.25
N MET A 221 3.68 29.30 -31.62
CA MET A 221 2.54 28.94 -30.79
C MET A 221 2.38 27.41 -30.72
N LEU A 222 2.49 26.73 -31.86
CA LEU A 222 2.42 25.27 -31.91
C LEU A 222 3.58 24.65 -31.12
N LEU A 223 4.79 25.21 -31.23
CA LEU A 223 5.95 24.78 -30.44
C LEU A 223 5.71 24.94 -28.94
N PHE A 224 5.13 26.07 -28.51
CA PHE A 224 4.78 26.30 -27.11
C PHE A 224 3.80 25.23 -26.58
N LEU A 225 2.74 24.94 -27.35
CA LEU A 225 1.77 23.89 -26.98
C LEU A 225 2.44 22.51 -26.89
N VAL A 226 3.31 22.16 -27.84
CA VAL A 226 4.05 20.89 -27.83
C VAL A 226 5.00 20.83 -26.63
N MET A 227 5.73 21.89 -26.31
CA MET A 227 6.64 21.93 -25.15
C MET A 227 5.89 21.70 -23.83
N LEU A 228 4.70 22.28 -23.69
CA LEU A 228 3.87 22.09 -22.50
C LEU A 228 3.43 20.63 -22.33
N HIS A 229 3.05 19.97 -23.44
CA HIS A 229 2.71 18.54 -23.43
C HIS A 229 3.92 17.64 -23.16
N VAL A 230 5.09 17.97 -23.71
CA VAL A 230 6.33 17.23 -23.46
C VAL A 230 6.73 17.33 -21.99
N LEU A 231 6.63 18.53 -21.39
CA LEU A 231 6.90 18.73 -19.96
C LEU A 231 5.95 17.89 -19.11
N MET A 232 4.65 17.91 -19.41
CA MET A 232 3.64 17.14 -18.68
C MET A 232 3.86 15.63 -18.83
N GLY A 233 4.19 15.17 -20.03
CA GLY A 233 4.53 13.77 -20.29
C GLY A 233 5.79 13.31 -19.53
N ALA A 234 6.83 14.14 -19.48
CA ALA A 234 8.07 13.83 -18.76
C ALA A 234 7.83 13.64 -17.26
N LEU A 235 7.00 14.49 -16.64
CA LEU A 235 6.64 14.38 -15.22
C LEU A 235 5.83 13.11 -14.90
N LEU A 236 5.02 12.63 -15.85
CA LEU A 236 4.23 11.41 -15.67
C LEU A 236 5.07 10.14 -15.76
N LEU A 237 6.08 10.11 -16.65
CA LEU A 237 6.95 8.94 -16.86
C LEU A 237 7.76 8.54 -15.62
N THR A 238 8.10 9.50 -14.74
CA THR A 238 8.93 9.24 -13.56
C THR A 238 8.16 8.66 -12.38
N SER A 239 6.82 8.70 -12.42
CA SER A 239 5.99 8.57 -11.22
C SER A 239 4.81 7.61 -11.35
N HIS A 240 4.48 7.12 -12.55
CA HIS A 240 3.24 6.37 -12.78
C HIS A 240 3.40 5.10 -13.63
N ASN A 241 2.46 4.17 -13.44
CA ASN A 241 2.38 2.89 -14.14
C ASN A 241 1.92 3.05 -15.61
N MET A 242 2.20 2.03 -16.44
CA MET A 242 1.86 1.99 -17.88
C MET A 242 0.40 2.32 -18.20
N ILE A 243 -0.54 1.94 -17.33
CA ILE A 243 -1.97 2.25 -17.51
C ILE A 243 -2.19 3.76 -17.47
N ALA A 244 -1.60 4.47 -16.51
CA ALA A 244 -1.77 5.92 -16.40
C ALA A 244 -1.19 6.65 -17.61
N ILE A 245 -0.04 6.19 -18.12
CA ILE A 245 0.59 6.70 -19.34
C ILE A 245 -0.35 6.52 -20.56
N SER A 246 -1.01 5.36 -20.68
CA SER A 246 -1.95 5.11 -21.78
C SER A 246 -3.19 6.03 -21.75
N VAL A 247 -3.70 6.35 -20.56
CA VAL A 247 -4.84 7.26 -20.38
C VAL A 247 -4.44 8.69 -20.76
N PHE A 248 -3.28 9.15 -20.30
CA PHE A 248 -2.74 10.46 -20.66
C PHE A 248 -2.53 10.63 -22.18
N ALA A 249 -2.00 9.60 -22.84
CA ALA A 249 -1.83 9.60 -24.29
C ALA A 249 -3.17 9.74 -25.03
N SER A 250 -4.22 9.07 -24.53
CA SER A 250 -5.57 9.18 -25.09
C SER A 250 -6.15 10.59 -24.95
N ILE A 251 -5.98 11.22 -23.78
CA ILE A 251 -6.43 12.61 -23.54
C ILE A 251 -5.68 13.58 -24.45
N THR A 252 -4.36 13.45 -24.54
CA THR A 252 -3.51 14.27 -25.41
C THR A 252 -3.92 14.18 -26.88
N LEU A 253 -4.32 12.98 -27.33
CA LEU A 253 -4.81 12.78 -28.68
C LEU A 253 -6.13 13.53 -28.93
N ILE A 254 -7.10 13.42 -28.01
CA ILE A 254 -8.39 14.13 -28.10
C ILE A 254 -8.18 15.64 -28.13
N GLU A 255 -7.27 16.15 -27.29
CA GLU A 255 -6.92 17.55 -27.27
C GLU A 255 -6.25 17.99 -28.57
N ALA A 256 -5.27 17.24 -29.07
CA ALA A 256 -4.59 17.56 -30.34
C ALA A 256 -5.58 17.66 -31.51
N LEU A 257 -6.58 16.77 -31.57
CA LEU A 257 -7.66 16.84 -32.56
C LEU A 257 -8.53 18.10 -32.38
N SER A 258 -8.87 18.44 -31.13
CA SER A 258 -9.66 19.63 -30.79
C SER A 258 -8.93 20.92 -31.15
N VAL A 259 -7.63 20.98 -30.88
CA VAL A 259 -6.72 22.07 -31.25
C VAL A 259 -6.65 22.19 -32.78
N ALA A 260 -6.39 21.10 -33.50
CA ALA A 260 -6.30 21.11 -34.96
C ALA A 260 -7.60 21.64 -35.60
N PHE A 261 -8.76 21.15 -35.14
CA PHE A 261 -10.07 21.61 -35.60
C PHE A 261 -10.26 23.11 -35.36
N THR A 262 -9.97 23.57 -34.14
CA THR A 262 -10.17 24.98 -33.73
C THR A 262 -9.24 25.92 -34.50
N PHE A 263 -7.97 25.54 -34.68
CA PHE A 263 -7.03 26.28 -35.50
C PHE A 263 -7.49 26.41 -36.96
N MET A 264 -7.97 25.32 -37.56
CA MET A 264 -8.49 25.35 -38.93
C MET A 264 -9.69 26.28 -39.06
N LYS A 265 -10.61 26.24 -38.09
CA LYS A 265 -11.80 27.10 -38.05
C LYS A 265 -11.41 28.57 -37.92
N LEU A 266 -10.66 28.94 -36.89
CA LEU A 266 -10.29 30.34 -36.62
C LEU A 266 -9.43 30.94 -37.72
N ASN A 267 -8.56 30.15 -38.34
CA ASN A 267 -7.74 30.61 -39.46
C ASN A 267 -8.56 30.89 -40.73
N ARG A 268 -9.71 30.22 -40.92
CA ARG A 268 -10.66 30.54 -42.00
C ARG A 268 -11.49 31.79 -41.66
N GLU A 269 -11.96 31.87 -40.42
CA GLU A 269 -12.76 33.00 -39.94
C GLU A 269 -11.98 34.31 -39.95
N ASN A 270 -10.71 34.31 -39.53
CA ASN A 270 -9.87 35.50 -39.50
C ASN A 270 -9.76 36.18 -40.89
N VAL A 271 -9.52 35.40 -41.95
CA VAL A 271 -9.46 35.92 -43.33
C VAL A 271 -10.79 36.57 -43.72
N ASN A 272 -11.91 35.94 -43.41
CA ASN A 272 -13.24 36.47 -43.72
C ASN A 272 -13.58 37.73 -42.92
N LEU A 273 -13.15 37.82 -41.66
CA LEU A 273 -13.42 38.96 -40.78
C LEU A 273 -12.67 40.21 -41.24
N VAL A 274 -11.37 40.08 -41.56
CA VAL A 274 -10.56 41.22 -42.02
C VAL A 274 -11.01 41.71 -43.40
N LEU A 275 -11.35 40.79 -44.32
CA LEU A 275 -11.87 41.16 -45.66
C LEU A 275 -13.23 41.88 -45.61
N LYS A 276 -14.07 41.59 -44.62
CA LYS A 276 -15.38 42.23 -44.45
C LYS A 276 -15.30 43.60 -43.78
N GLY A 277 -14.10 44.06 -43.41
CA GLY A 277 -13.90 45.38 -42.80
C GLY A 277 -14.66 45.56 -41.47
N LYS A 278 -15.01 44.47 -40.78
CA LYS A 278 -15.63 44.58 -39.46
C LYS A 278 -14.60 45.19 -38.52
N LYS A 279 -14.77 46.47 -38.22
CA LYS A 279 -14.20 47.10 -37.03
C LYS A 279 -14.82 46.39 -35.82
N ASP A 280 -13.96 45.85 -34.98
CA ASP A 280 -14.35 45.48 -33.63
C ASP A 280 -14.69 46.79 -32.89
N ASP A 281 -15.95 46.95 -32.51
CA ASP A 281 -16.36 47.85 -31.42
C ASP A 281 -16.04 47.17 -30.08
#